data_AF-A0A7J2TDB0-F1
#
_entry.id   AF-A0A7J2TDB0-F1
#
_cell.length_a   1.000
_cell.length_b   1.000
_cell.length_c   1.000
_cell.angle_alpha   90.00
_cell.angle_beta   90.00
_cell.angle_gamma   90.00
#
_symmetry.space_group_name_H-M   'P 1'
#
loop_
_entity.id
_entity.type
_entity.pdbx_description
1 polymer ?
#
loop_
_entity_poly.entity_id
_entity_poly.type
_entity_poly.pdbx_seq_one_letter_code
_entity_poly.pdbx_strand_id
1 'polypeptide(L)'
;MKHQAKLILFGILSLSMGVAFASPLLASELNMQPFIKHVQGPTADFSVNVVYANFTILNSSKPVSENDGPAISYYVVLNVTNLSDIGANLRDVNFVAAREIKNISESTSSWLMNSTSGSGYFAEGAWVDGIWYNVTLATHNWPAVDRWGNITFFGVTELEDYWLEGVQLLDVYEGGKFKATYMNMNGTWVNVTGRIELPQPRENNPFANAFTVSDIVVRELHLFQDVAALNFTSTTASDNNTSTDSKIIEEKYTWVGEGLFDNYWAPHQSRLIVLQGIHDIRKSFGGVKALDALRSGSITLQTRLFNHANVTVEVVNGTIADTWSYATELKQVQLTQNGDSYLYNTILGENQFFITDQYGVEVFIKERS
;
A
#
# COMPACT_ATOMS: atom_id res chain seq x y z
N MET A 1 -35.11 66.83 29.06
CA MET A 1 -35.11 65.67 28.13
C MET A 1 -35.96 64.56 28.76
N LYS A 2 -37.28 64.77 28.90
CA LYS A 2 -38.37 64.33 28.00
C LYS A 2 -38.31 62.83 27.68
N HIS A 3 -39.23 62.07 28.29
CA HIS A 3 -39.41 60.62 28.22
C HIS A 3 -39.23 59.98 26.82
N GLN A 4 -39.44 60.75 25.75
CA GLN A 4 -39.15 60.38 24.37
C GLN A 4 -37.70 59.90 24.16
N ALA A 5 -36.71 60.54 24.78
CA ALA A 5 -35.30 60.13 24.65
C ALA A 5 -35.04 58.74 25.28
N LYS A 6 -35.74 58.41 26.37
CA LYS A 6 -35.62 57.11 27.03
C LYS A 6 -36.27 55.99 26.20
N LEU A 7 -37.42 56.25 25.59
CA LEU A 7 -38.10 55.29 24.71
C LEU A 7 -37.28 54.99 23.44
N ILE A 8 -36.66 56.01 22.85
CA ILE A 8 -35.77 55.83 21.69
C ILE A 8 -34.56 54.99 22.09
N LEU A 9 -33.95 55.24 23.25
CA LEU A 9 -32.82 54.46 23.74
C LEU A 9 -33.18 52.99 23.98
N PHE A 10 -34.34 52.70 24.57
CA PHE A 10 -34.82 51.32 24.75
C PHE A 10 -35.12 50.63 23.41
N GLY A 11 -35.68 51.37 22.45
CA GLY A 11 -35.90 50.86 21.09
C GLY A 11 -34.59 50.50 20.40
N ILE A 12 -33.56 51.36 20.49
CA ILE A 12 -32.23 51.08 19.95
C ILE A 12 -31.62 49.86 20.63
N LEU A 13 -31.63 49.78 21.96
CA LEU A 13 -31.08 48.63 22.69
C LEU A 13 -31.80 47.32 22.35
N SER A 14 -33.13 47.35 22.25
CA SER A 14 -33.92 46.17 21.84
C SER A 14 -33.61 45.75 20.40
N LEU A 15 -33.41 46.72 19.49
CA LEU A 15 -33.05 46.44 18.11
C LEU A 15 -31.61 45.95 18.00
N SER A 16 -30.67 46.49 18.79
CA SER A 16 -29.29 46.02 18.86
C SER A 16 -29.21 44.60 19.41
N MET A 17 -30.00 44.27 20.43
CA MET A 17 -30.06 42.92 20.98
C MET A 17 -30.76 41.97 20.01
N GLY A 18 -31.85 42.41 19.38
CA GLY A 18 -32.51 41.68 18.29
C GLY A 18 -31.57 41.41 17.11
N VAL A 19 -30.78 42.39 16.67
CA VAL A 19 -29.78 42.23 15.62
C VAL A 19 -28.56 41.43 16.11
N ALA A 20 -28.21 41.43 17.40
CA ALA A 20 -27.12 40.58 17.90
C ALA A 20 -27.53 39.09 17.98
N PHE A 21 -28.79 38.80 18.27
CA PHE A 21 -29.34 37.44 18.34
C PHE A 21 -29.97 36.95 17.03
N ALA A 22 -30.37 37.88 16.14
CA ALA A 22 -30.91 37.61 14.79
C ALA A 22 -29.97 38.05 13.67
N SER A 23 -28.78 38.57 13.99
CA SER A 23 -27.60 38.26 13.16
C SER A 23 -27.71 36.77 13.03
N PRO A 24 -27.87 36.24 11.81
CA PRO A 24 -27.92 34.81 11.67
C PRO A 24 -26.71 34.29 12.43
N LEU A 25 -26.75 33.04 12.85
CA LEU A 25 -25.56 32.27 12.62
C LEU A 25 -25.23 32.48 11.12
N LEU A 26 -24.50 33.55 10.80
CA LEU A 26 -23.49 33.60 9.78
C LEU A 26 -22.52 32.55 10.31
N ALA A 27 -22.96 31.28 10.21
CA ALA A 27 -22.10 30.21 9.80
C ALA A 27 -21.41 30.83 8.60
N SER A 28 -20.25 31.44 8.87
CA SER A 28 -19.24 31.67 7.86
C SER A 28 -19.30 30.41 7.03
N GLU A 29 -19.66 30.54 5.75
CA GLU A 29 -19.85 29.40 4.84
C GLU A 29 -18.77 28.39 5.20
N LEU A 30 -19.20 27.30 5.85
CA LEU A 30 -18.26 26.33 6.39
C LEU A 30 -17.51 25.87 5.16
N ASN A 31 -16.22 26.21 5.09
CA ASN A 31 -15.39 25.85 3.95
C ASN A 31 -15.24 24.33 3.99
N MET A 32 -16.20 23.68 3.38
CA MET A 32 -16.39 22.24 3.43
C MET A 32 -15.82 21.69 2.14
N GLN A 33 -14.87 20.78 2.28
CA GLN A 33 -14.36 20.05 1.15
C GLN A 33 -15.44 19.05 0.71
N PRO A 34 -15.78 19.02 -0.59
CA PRO A 34 -16.77 18.08 -1.09
C PRO A 34 -16.24 16.64 -0.98
N PHE A 35 -17.13 15.70 -0.78
CA PHE A 35 -16.79 14.29 -0.80
C PHE A 35 -16.36 13.92 -2.22
N ILE A 36 -15.13 13.43 -2.39
CA ILE A 36 -14.72 12.86 -3.67
C ILE A 36 -15.17 11.40 -3.68
N LYS A 37 -16.21 11.10 -4.45
CA LYS A 37 -16.70 9.74 -4.63
C LYS A 37 -15.73 8.96 -5.51
N HIS A 38 -15.18 7.88 -4.97
CA HIS A 38 -14.42 6.92 -5.77
C HIS A 38 -15.39 5.92 -6.39
N VAL A 39 -15.39 5.83 -7.72
CA VAL A 39 -16.10 4.78 -8.46
C VAL A 39 -15.09 3.92 -9.19
N GLN A 40 -15.38 2.64 -9.38
CA GLN A 40 -14.50 1.77 -10.14
C GLN A 40 -14.43 2.27 -11.59
N GLY A 41 -13.24 2.68 -12.02
CA GLY A 41 -12.91 3.03 -13.38
C GLY A 41 -12.44 1.82 -14.20
N PRO A 42 -12.03 2.04 -15.46
CA PRO A 42 -11.40 1.00 -16.25
C PRO A 42 -10.07 0.58 -15.60
N THR A 43 -9.94 -0.71 -15.32
CA THR A 43 -8.73 -1.32 -14.76
C THR A 43 -8.02 -2.11 -15.85
N ALA A 44 -6.69 -2.09 -15.80
CA ALA A 44 -5.92 -3.04 -16.59
C ALA A 44 -5.99 -4.44 -15.96
N ASP A 45 -5.85 -5.46 -16.79
CA ASP A 45 -5.77 -6.86 -16.37
C ASP A 45 -4.33 -7.31 -16.56
N PHE A 46 -3.61 -7.52 -15.47
CA PHE A 46 -2.23 -7.99 -15.52
C PHE A 46 -2.17 -9.46 -15.14
N SER A 47 -1.27 -10.19 -15.80
CA SER A 47 -0.80 -11.48 -15.30
C SER A 47 0.70 -11.40 -14.99
N VAL A 48 1.10 -12.18 -13.99
CA VAL A 48 2.49 -12.32 -13.59
C VAL A 48 2.80 -13.79 -13.43
N ASN A 49 3.97 -14.19 -13.91
CA ASN A 49 4.46 -15.56 -13.77
C ASN A 49 5.95 -15.53 -13.41
N VAL A 50 6.35 -16.21 -12.33
CA VAL A 50 7.77 -16.49 -12.09
C VAL A 50 8.19 -17.57 -13.08
N VAL A 51 9.12 -17.22 -13.96
CA VAL A 51 9.63 -18.10 -15.02
C VAL A 51 11.06 -18.57 -14.77
N TYR A 52 11.76 -17.86 -13.89
CA TYR A 52 13.09 -18.22 -13.44
C TYR A 52 13.30 -17.71 -12.01
N ALA A 53 13.95 -18.51 -11.17
CA ALA A 53 14.41 -18.09 -9.85
C ALA A 53 15.68 -18.86 -9.49
N ASN A 54 16.73 -18.13 -9.13
CA ASN A 54 17.95 -18.69 -8.60
C ASN A 54 18.23 -18.09 -7.22
N PHE A 55 18.44 -18.95 -6.24
CA PHE A 55 18.83 -18.57 -4.88
C PHE A 55 20.18 -19.22 -4.55
N THR A 56 21.15 -18.43 -4.13
CA THR A 56 22.48 -18.93 -3.75
C THR A 56 22.78 -18.55 -2.31
N ILE A 57 23.04 -19.54 -1.48
CA ILE A 57 23.48 -19.33 -0.10
C ILE A 57 24.93 -18.86 -0.13
N LEU A 58 25.17 -17.64 0.35
CA LEU A 58 26.48 -17.07 0.57
C LEU A 58 26.92 -17.35 2.01
N ASN A 59 28.21 -17.63 2.20
CA ASN A 59 28.80 -17.87 3.53
C ASN A 59 28.08 -18.97 4.33
N SER A 60 27.70 -20.07 3.67
CA SER A 60 26.91 -21.17 4.25
C SER A 60 27.52 -21.82 5.50
N SER A 61 28.83 -21.70 5.69
CA SER A 61 29.57 -22.22 6.85
C SER A 61 29.58 -21.28 8.06
N LYS A 62 29.20 -20.01 7.89
CA LYS A 62 29.20 -19.05 8.99
C LYS A 62 28.00 -19.28 9.91
N PRO A 63 28.20 -19.40 11.23
CA PRO A 63 27.09 -19.45 12.16
C PRO A 63 26.31 -18.14 12.11
N VAL A 64 24.99 -18.24 12.33
CA VAL A 64 24.16 -17.05 12.49
C VAL A 64 24.50 -16.38 13.81
N SER A 65 25.00 -15.15 13.75
CA SER A 65 25.25 -14.28 14.89
C SER A 65 24.63 -12.90 14.63
N GLU A 66 24.62 -12.05 15.64
CA GLU A 66 24.14 -10.66 15.50
C GLU A 66 24.92 -9.90 14.42
N ASN A 67 26.23 -10.12 14.33
CA ASN A 67 27.13 -9.31 13.49
C ASN A 67 27.55 -9.99 12.17
N ASP A 68 27.36 -11.29 12.05
CA ASP A 68 27.79 -12.06 10.88
C ASP A 68 26.88 -13.26 10.68
N GLY A 69 26.76 -13.71 9.43
CA GLY A 69 25.94 -14.85 9.10
C GLY A 69 25.91 -15.16 7.60
N PRO A 70 25.20 -16.22 7.23
CA PRO A 70 24.89 -16.52 5.84
C PRO A 70 23.98 -15.45 5.24
N ALA A 71 24.04 -15.28 3.93
CA ALA A 71 23.12 -14.43 3.17
C ALA A 71 22.58 -15.21 1.97
N ILE A 72 21.49 -14.75 1.36
CA ILE A 72 20.90 -15.37 0.18
C ILE A 72 20.99 -14.37 -0.96
N SER A 73 21.87 -14.64 -1.93
CA SER A 73 21.83 -13.94 -3.21
C SER A 73 20.67 -14.51 -4.03
N TYR A 74 19.87 -13.65 -4.65
CA TYR A 74 18.74 -14.07 -5.47
C TYR A 74 18.71 -13.36 -6.82
N TYR A 75 18.19 -14.07 -7.83
CA TYR A 75 17.92 -13.58 -9.17
C TYR A 75 16.64 -14.24 -9.69
N VAL A 76 15.57 -13.47 -9.76
CA VAL A 76 14.21 -13.91 -10.10
C VAL A 76 13.76 -13.16 -11.34
N VAL A 77 13.23 -13.88 -12.32
CA VAL A 77 12.66 -13.27 -13.53
C VAL A 77 11.17 -13.56 -13.58
N LEU A 78 10.42 -12.48 -13.75
CA LEU A 78 8.97 -12.44 -13.87
C LEU A 78 8.61 -12.19 -15.33
N ASN A 79 7.68 -12.96 -15.87
CA ASN A 79 6.96 -12.59 -17.08
C ASN A 79 5.72 -11.79 -16.69
N VAL A 80 5.72 -10.50 -17.02
CA VAL A 80 4.62 -9.57 -16.74
C VAL A 80 3.90 -9.24 -18.04
N THR A 81 2.62 -9.59 -18.11
CA THR A 81 1.80 -9.38 -19.30
C THR A 81 0.58 -8.54 -18.95
N ASN A 82 0.36 -7.47 -19.71
CA ASN A 82 -0.90 -6.74 -19.71
C ASN A 82 -1.87 -7.46 -20.66
N LEU A 83 -2.89 -8.11 -20.13
CA LEU A 83 -3.93 -8.86 -20.86
C LEU A 83 -5.08 -7.97 -21.34
N SER A 84 -5.11 -6.70 -20.93
CA SER A 84 -6.20 -5.78 -21.28
C SER A 84 -5.98 -5.07 -22.62
N ASP A 85 -7.07 -4.52 -23.15
CA ASP A 85 -7.06 -3.66 -24.35
C ASP A 85 -6.62 -2.21 -24.07
N ILE A 86 -6.28 -1.89 -22.82
CA ILE A 86 -5.85 -0.56 -22.39
C ILE A 86 -4.41 -0.59 -21.91
N GLY A 87 -3.67 0.47 -22.20
CA GLY A 87 -2.32 0.63 -21.66
C GLY A 87 -2.34 0.92 -20.17
N ALA A 88 -1.27 0.56 -19.47
CA ALA A 88 -1.19 0.70 -18.03
C ALA A 88 0.23 0.89 -17.54
N ASN A 89 0.39 1.51 -16.38
CA ASN A 89 1.70 1.67 -15.76
C ASN A 89 1.84 0.70 -14.59
N LEU A 90 2.94 -0.04 -14.56
CA LEU A 90 3.31 -0.85 -13.41
C LEU A 90 3.88 0.05 -12.33
N ARG A 91 3.32 -0.01 -11.12
CA ARG A 91 3.71 0.86 -10.00
C ARG A 91 4.60 0.13 -9.00
N ASP A 92 4.25 -1.11 -8.67
CA ASP A 92 5.11 -1.94 -7.82
C ASP A 92 5.01 -3.43 -8.09
N VAL A 93 6.06 -4.12 -7.65
CA VAL A 93 6.18 -5.57 -7.62
C VAL A 93 6.54 -5.97 -6.20
N ASN A 94 5.67 -6.74 -5.56
CA ASN A 94 5.93 -7.34 -4.26
C ASN A 94 6.18 -8.84 -4.44
N PHE A 95 7.39 -9.27 -4.11
CA PHE A 95 7.82 -10.65 -4.26
C PHE A 95 8.18 -11.26 -2.90
N VAL A 96 7.69 -12.49 -2.68
CA VAL A 96 8.00 -13.28 -1.50
C VAL A 96 8.34 -14.71 -1.93
N ALA A 97 9.48 -15.19 -1.46
CA ALA A 97 9.85 -16.60 -1.48
C ALA A 97 9.86 -17.10 -0.03
N ALA A 98 9.19 -18.21 0.25
CA ALA A 98 9.14 -18.78 1.60
C ALA A 98 8.83 -20.29 1.56
N ARG A 99 8.99 -21.01 2.68
CA ARG A 99 8.57 -22.43 2.73
C ARG A 99 7.08 -22.57 2.43
N GLU A 100 6.26 -21.77 3.08
CA GLU A 100 4.81 -21.83 2.96
C GLU A 100 4.24 -20.41 2.94
N ILE A 101 3.34 -20.18 1.98
CA ILE A 101 2.56 -18.95 1.85
C ILE A 101 1.10 -19.37 1.68
N LYS A 102 0.22 -18.95 2.59
CA LYS A 102 -1.22 -19.26 2.53
C LYS A 102 -2.01 -17.99 2.37
N ASN A 103 -2.97 -17.99 1.45
CA ASN A 103 -3.97 -16.94 1.36
C ASN A 103 -4.88 -17.01 2.59
N ILE A 104 -5.09 -15.88 3.25
CA ILE A 104 -6.04 -15.76 4.34
C ILE A 104 -7.25 -15.06 3.75
N SER A 105 -8.30 -15.82 3.45
CA SER A 105 -9.56 -15.31 2.88
C SER A 105 -10.31 -14.31 3.76
N GLU A 106 -9.80 -14.03 4.96
CA GLU A 106 -10.42 -13.16 5.97
C GLU A 106 -9.54 -11.98 6.39
N SER A 107 -8.36 -11.79 5.78
CA SER A 107 -7.43 -10.75 6.22
C SER A 107 -7.21 -9.67 5.18
N THR A 108 -7.23 -8.43 5.68
CA THR A 108 -7.11 -7.21 4.89
C THR A 108 -5.79 -6.49 5.16
N SER A 109 -4.72 -7.23 5.40
CA SER A 109 -3.42 -6.63 5.67
C SER A 109 -2.33 -7.53 5.08
N SER A 110 -1.91 -7.20 3.85
CA SER A 110 -0.85 -7.92 3.14
C SER A 110 0.55 -7.70 3.72
N TRP A 111 0.66 -6.92 4.81
CA TRP A 111 1.93 -6.38 5.25
C TRP A 111 2.47 -6.99 6.53
N LEU A 112 1.63 -7.55 7.41
CA LEU A 112 2.05 -7.91 8.76
C LEU A 112 1.40 -9.19 9.29
N MET A 113 2.22 -10.25 9.43
CA MET A 113 1.84 -11.43 10.22
C MET A 113 1.99 -11.13 11.70
N ASN A 114 1.00 -11.52 12.50
CA ASN A 114 0.96 -11.35 13.95
C ASN A 114 1.03 -9.92 14.50
N SER A 115 0.91 -8.88 13.67
CA SER A 115 0.78 -7.51 14.19
C SER A 115 -0.67 -7.06 14.20
N THR A 116 -0.92 -6.01 14.98
CA THR A 116 -2.09 -5.16 14.77
C THR A 116 -1.81 -4.21 13.61
N SER A 117 -2.79 -3.99 12.74
CA SER A 117 -2.71 -3.06 11.61
C SER A 117 -4.02 -2.29 11.47
N GLY A 118 -3.96 -1.13 10.85
CA GLY A 118 -5.13 -0.31 10.59
C GLY A 118 -5.11 0.24 9.16
N SER A 119 -6.27 0.28 8.51
CA SER A 119 -6.43 0.96 7.22
C SER A 119 -7.50 2.04 7.35
N GLY A 120 -7.09 3.29 7.17
CA GLY A 120 -7.99 4.42 7.07
C GLY A 120 -8.66 4.48 5.69
N TYR A 121 -9.91 4.93 5.64
CA TYR A 121 -10.62 5.23 4.40
C TYR A 121 -11.70 6.29 4.64
N PHE A 122 -12.24 6.85 3.56
CA PHE A 122 -13.36 7.77 3.61
C PHE A 122 -14.64 7.09 3.11
N ALA A 123 -15.78 7.52 3.63
CA ALA A 123 -17.09 7.16 3.09
C ALA A 123 -17.98 8.40 2.96
N GLU A 124 -18.93 8.36 2.02
CA GLU A 124 -19.93 9.42 1.81
C GLU A 124 -20.74 9.72 3.08
N GLY A 125 -20.92 8.69 3.91
CA GLY A 125 -21.42 8.79 5.26
C GLY A 125 -21.59 7.40 5.88
N ALA A 126 -22.05 7.39 7.12
CA ALA A 126 -22.30 6.17 7.87
C ALA A 126 -23.51 6.34 8.79
N TRP A 127 -24.31 5.29 8.93
CA TRP A 127 -25.27 5.21 10.02
C TRP A 127 -24.55 4.69 11.26
N VAL A 128 -24.63 5.41 12.37
CA VAL A 128 -24.13 4.94 13.67
C VAL A 128 -25.27 5.03 14.66
N ASP A 129 -25.66 3.90 15.25
CA ASP A 129 -26.79 3.83 16.18
C ASP A 129 -28.09 4.44 15.61
N GLY A 130 -28.33 4.25 14.31
CA GLY A 130 -29.51 4.78 13.60
C GLY A 130 -29.46 6.28 13.28
N ILE A 131 -28.32 6.95 13.50
CA ILE A 131 -28.10 8.35 13.12
C ILE A 131 -27.18 8.40 11.91
N TRP A 132 -27.58 9.14 10.87
CA TRP A 132 -26.77 9.35 9.67
C TRP A 132 -25.74 10.46 9.91
N TYR A 133 -24.47 10.13 9.71
CA TYR A 133 -23.34 11.05 9.75
C TYR A 133 -22.72 11.16 8.36
N ASN A 134 -22.65 12.36 7.81
CA ASN A 134 -22.07 12.66 6.49
C ASN A 134 -21.29 13.98 6.45
N VAL A 135 -20.95 14.52 7.61
CA VAL A 135 -20.08 15.69 7.74
C VAL A 135 -19.16 15.42 8.93
N THR A 136 -17.85 15.54 8.72
CA THR A 136 -16.87 15.34 9.79
C THR A 136 -15.80 16.43 9.74
N LEU A 137 -15.32 16.83 10.93
CA LEU A 137 -14.07 17.58 11.03
C LEU A 137 -12.93 16.60 10.76
N ALA A 138 -12.44 16.60 9.52
CA ALA A 138 -11.35 15.78 9.10
C ALA A 138 -10.04 16.36 9.65
N THR A 139 -9.28 15.49 10.31
CA THR A 139 -7.96 15.84 10.83
C THR A 139 -6.90 15.33 9.86
N HIS A 140 -5.82 16.09 9.70
CA HIS A 140 -4.64 15.63 8.96
C HIS A 140 -3.83 14.55 9.72
N ASN A 141 -4.25 14.24 10.94
CA ASN A 141 -3.74 13.16 11.77
C ASN A 141 -4.51 11.87 11.50
N TRP A 142 -3.93 10.97 10.71
CA TRP A 142 -4.48 9.64 10.52
C TRP A 142 -4.09 8.75 11.70
N PRO A 143 -5.06 8.03 12.28
CA PRO A 143 -4.76 7.04 13.28
C PRO A 143 -3.98 5.90 12.61
N ALA A 144 -2.92 5.48 13.26
CA ALA A 144 -2.29 4.21 12.99
C ALA A 144 -2.34 3.36 14.24
N VAL A 145 -2.10 2.07 14.07
CA VAL A 145 -2.08 1.14 15.19
C VAL A 145 -0.65 0.67 15.38
N ASP A 146 -0.12 0.89 16.58
CA ASP A 146 1.22 0.42 16.91
C ASP A 146 1.25 -1.12 17.08
N ARG A 147 2.46 -1.67 17.25
CA ARG A 147 2.66 -3.12 17.41
C ARG A 147 1.94 -3.72 18.65
N TRP A 148 1.52 -2.89 19.59
CA TRP A 148 0.81 -3.29 20.81
C TRP A 148 -0.71 -3.12 20.69
N GLY A 149 -1.20 -2.63 19.55
CA GLY A 149 -2.62 -2.40 19.33
C GLY A 149 -3.13 -1.05 19.82
N ASN A 150 -2.27 -0.12 20.24
CA ASN A 150 -2.69 1.22 20.61
C ASN A 150 -2.83 2.08 19.36
N ILE A 151 -3.86 2.94 19.34
CA ILE A 151 -4.00 3.95 18.30
C ILE A 151 -2.99 5.06 18.58
N THR A 152 -2.02 5.21 17.68
CA THR A 152 -1.14 6.36 17.55
C THR A 152 -1.62 7.24 16.40
N PHE A 153 -1.08 8.45 16.28
CA PHE A 153 -1.44 9.36 15.20
C PHE A 153 -0.20 9.71 14.39
N PHE A 154 -0.29 9.50 13.07
CA PHE A 154 0.68 10.04 12.13
C PHE A 154 0.00 11.16 11.35
N GLY A 155 0.57 12.35 11.39
CA GLY A 155 0.05 13.46 10.63
C GLY A 155 1.04 14.60 10.49
N VAL A 156 0.73 15.46 9.54
CA VAL A 156 1.43 16.72 9.33
C VAL A 156 0.85 17.71 10.33
N THR A 157 1.57 18.00 11.41
CA THR A 157 1.12 18.91 12.48
C THR A 157 0.90 20.35 12.01
N GLU A 158 1.27 20.67 10.78
CA GLU A 158 1.22 22.02 10.20
C GLU A 158 -0.04 22.28 9.36
N LEU A 159 -0.89 21.27 9.14
CA LEU A 159 -2.11 21.44 8.35
C LEU A 159 -3.33 21.65 9.27
N GLU A 160 -4.08 22.71 9.01
CA GLU A 160 -5.32 23.02 9.74
C GLU A 160 -6.39 21.95 9.48
N ASP A 161 -7.16 21.59 10.50
CA ASP A 161 -8.31 20.71 10.33
C ASP A 161 -9.35 21.35 9.40
N TYR A 162 -10.09 20.52 8.66
CA TYR A 162 -11.07 21.01 7.69
C TYR A 162 -12.38 20.22 7.80
N TRP A 163 -13.47 20.85 7.38
CA TRP A 163 -14.75 20.16 7.28
C TRP A 163 -14.82 19.40 5.97
N LEU A 164 -15.24 18.15 6.04
CA LEU A 164 -15.39 17.26 4.91
C LEU A 164 -16.86 16.81 4.81
N GLU A 165 -17.44 16.89 3.60
CA GLU A 165 -18.61 16.09 3.27
C GLU A 165 -18.16 14.62 3.23
N GLY A 166 -18.68 13.81 4.14
CA GLY A 166 -18.26 12.42 4.37
C GLY A 166 -17.73 12.17 5.79
N VAL A 167 -17.27 10.94 5.99
CA VAL A 167 -16.75 10.44 7.27
C VAL A 167 -15.39 9.78 7.07
N GLN A 168 -14.49 9.98 8.03
CA GLN A 168 -13.24 9.22 8.12
C GLN A 168 -13.44 7.96 8.95
N LEU A 169 -13.01 6.83 8.41
CA LEU A 169 -13.12 5.51 9.02
C LEU A 169 -11.74 4.89 9.13
N LEU A 170 -11.57 4.03 10.14
CA LEU A 170 -10.37 3.22 10.36
C LEU A 170 -10.82 1.83 10.75
N ASP A 171 -10.53 0.85 9.91
CA ASP A 171 -10.68 -0.56 10.30
C ASP A 171 -9.35 -1.07 10.86
N VAL A 172 -9.42 -1.72 12.03
CA VAL A 172 -8.31 -2.31 12.76
C VAL A 172 -8.39 -3.83 12.69
N TYR A 173 -7.25 -4.45 12.40
CA TYR A 173 -7.10 -5.90 12.25
C TYR A 173 -5.99 -6.39 13.17
N GLU A 174 -6.16 -7.55 13.80
CA GLU A 174 -5.18 -8.19 14.67
C GLU A 174 -4.94 -9.63 14.21
N GLY A 175 -3.69 -9.96 13.88
CA GLY A 175 -3.37 -11.27 13.30
C GLY A 175 -4.12 -11.52 11.99
N GLY A 176 -4.41 -10.44 11.25
CA GLY A 176 -5.21 -10.46 10.03
C GLY A 176 -6.72 -10.52 10.25
N LYS A 177 -7.24 -10.70 11.46
CA LYS A 177 -8.68 -10.75 11.70
C LYS A 177 -9.23 -9.36 11.99
N PHE A 178 -10.39 -9.04 11.43
CA PHE A 178 -11.10 -7.80 11.76
C PHE A 178 -11.35 -7.73 13.27
N LYS A 179 -10.95 -6.62 13.89
CA LYS A 179 -11.05 -6.39 15.33
C LYS A 179 -12.03 -5.27 15.66
N ALA A 180 -11.90 -4.13 14.98
CA ALA A 180 -12.71 -2.96 15.28
C ALA A 180 -12.80 -2.00 14.09
N THR A 181 -13.89 -1.23 14.06
CA THR A 181 -14.02 -0.03 13.20
C THR A 181 -14.06 1.19 14.11
N TYR A 182 -13.28 2.20 13.76
CA TYR A 182 -13.30 3.51 14.38
C TYR A 182 -13.78 4.54 13.35
N MET A 183 -14.47 5.57 13.83
CA MET A 183 -14.94 6.69 13.02
C MET A 183 -14.46 7.98 13.66
N ASN A 184 -13.94 8.91 12.85
CA ASN A 184 -13.66 10.25 13.32
C ASN A 184 -14.99 11.01 13.49
N MET A 185 -15.30 11.36 14.74
CA MET A 185 -16.47 12.14 15.11
C MET A 185 -15.97 13.46 15.73
N ASN A 186 -15.92 14.51 14.90
CA ASN A 186 -15.51 15.87 15.28
C ASN A 186 -14.08 15.93 15.86
N GLY A 187 -13.10 15.37 15.15
CA GLY A 187 -11.69 15.35 15.54
C GLY A 187 -11.31 14.27 16.56
N THR A 188 -12.26 13.45 17.00
CA THR A 188 -12.02 12.34 17.94
C THR A 188 -12.38 11.00 17.31
N TRP A 189 -11.47 10.02 17.41
CA TRP A 189 -11.72 8.67 16.91
C TRP A 189 -12.53 7.85 17.92
N VAL A 190 -13.73 7.43 17.52
CA VAL A 190 -14.69 6.69 18.33
C VAL A 190 -14.80 5.27 17.80
N ASN A 191 -14.69 4.27 18.67
CA ASN A 191 -14.94 2.87 18.30
C ASN A 191 -16.44 2.67 18.02
N VAL A 192 -16.80 2.38 16.77
CA VAL A 192 -18.18 2.19 16.28
C VAL A 192 -18.45 0.75 15.85
N THR A 193 -17.59 -0.18 16.27
CA THR A 193 -17.72 -1.61 15.95
C THR A 193 -19.10 -2.15 16.33
N GLY A 194 -19.78 -2.80 15.37
CA GLY A 194 -21.12 -3.36 15.56
C GLY A 194 -22.27 -2.34 15.63
N ARG A 195 -21.95 -1.03 15.60
CA ARG A 195 -22.93 0.07 15.62
C ARG A 195 -23.03 0.80 14.29
N ILE A 196 -22.06 0.57 13.40
CA ILE A 196 -21.94 1.22 12.11
C ILE A 196 -22.59 0.41 10.99
N GLU A 197 -23.37 1.07 10.16
CA GLU A 197 -23.86 0.55 8.87
C GLU A 197 -23.40 1.49 7.75
N LEU A 198 -22.79 0.92 6.71
CA LEU A 198 -22.32 1.67 5.54
C LEU A 198 -23.27 1.45 4.37
N PRO A 199 -23.63 2.50 3.60
CA PRO A 199 -24.47 2.35 2.41
C PRO A 199 -23.78 1.55 1.30
N GLN A 200 -22.45 1.56 1.28
CA GLN A 200 -21.64 0.81 0.33
C GLN A 200 -21.01 -0.38 1.03
N PRO A 201 -21.00 -1.57 0.40
CA PRO A 201 -20.34 -2.74 0.97
C PRO A 201 -18.85 -2.44 1.19
N ARG A 202 -18.26 -3.01 2.24
CA ARG A 202 -16.81 -2.92 2.54
C ARG A 202 -15.92 -3.62 1.49
N GLU A 203 -16.48 -3.94 0.32
CA GLU A 203 -15.96 -4.88 -0.67
C GLU A 203 -14.72 -4.38 -1.42
N ASN A 204 -14.39 -3.09 -1.33
CA ASN A 204 -13.20 -2.54 -1.97
C ASN A 204 -12.07 -2.32 -0.97
N ASN A 205 -11.85 -3.26 -0.04
CA ASN A 205 -10.60 -3.22 0.72
C ASN A 205 -9.48 -3.77 -0.19
N PRO A 206 -8.57 -2.91 -0.72
CA PRO A 206 -7.49 -3.35 -1.62
C PRO A 206 -6.53 -4.34 -0.94
N PHE A 207 -6.67 -4.55 0.36
CA PHE A 207 -5.86 -5.48 1.13
C PHE A 207 -6.52 -6.85 1.35
N ALA A 208 -7.71 -7.12 0.81
CA ALA A 208 -8.47 -8.38 0.96
C ALA A 208 -7.74 -9.68 0.53
N ASN A 209 -6.48 -9.58 0.08
CA ASN A 209 -5.58 -10.68 -0.22
C ASN A 209 -4.37 -10.64 0.72
N ALA A 210 -4.59 -10.83 2.01
CA ALA A 210 -3.49 -11.01 2.93
C ALA A 210 -3.00 -12.47 2.92
N PHE A 211 -1.71 -12.63 3.18
CA PHE A 211 -1.07 -13.93 3.25
C PHE A 211 -0.48 -14.17 4.63
N THR A 212 -0.53 -15.42 5.13
CA THR A 212 0.43 -15.87 6.14
C THR A 212 1.63 -16.46 5.43
N VAL A 213 2.83 -16.15 5.91
CA VAL A 213 4.10 -16.61 5.36
C VAL A 213 4.90 -17.18 6.52
N SER A 214 5.47 -18.36 6.32
CA SER A 214 6.41 -18.96 7.27
C SER A 214 7.74 -19.22 6.59
N ASP A 215 8.83 -19.01 7.33
CA ASP A 215 10.19 -19.30 6.90
C ASP A 215 10.53 -18.55 5.60
N ILE A 216 10.46 -17.21 5.67
CA ILE A 216 10.77 -16.30 4.57
C ILE A 216 12.21 -16.55 4.12
N VAL A 217 12.37 -16.80 2.82
CA VAL A 217 13.66 -16.94 2.13
C VAL A 217 14.12 -15.57 1.63
N VAL A 218 13.25 -14.87 0.89
CA VAL A 218 13.47 -13.51 0.38
C VAL A 218 12.14 -12.77 0.38
N ARG A 219 12.17 -11.47 0.68
CA ARG A 219 11.03 -10.57 0.49
C ARG A 219 11.52 -9.24 -0.07
N GLU A 220 10.95 -8.84 -1.19
CA GLU A 220 11.30 -7.61 -1.90
C GLU A 220 10.05 -6.83 -2.30
N LEU A 221 10.12 -5.51 -2.16
CA LEU A 221 9.17 -4.57 -2.73
C LEU A 221 9.92 -3.67 -3.71
N HIS A 222 9.67 -3.84 -5.00
CA HIS A 222 10.25 -3.03 -6.07
C HIS A 222 9.25 -1.96 -6.49
N LEU A 223 9.62 -0.70 -6.33
CA LEU A 223 8.79 0.48 -6.55
C LEU A 223 9.25 1.22 -7.82
N PHE A 224 8.32 1.52 -8.70
CA PHE A 224 8.51 2.36 -9.88
C PHE A 224 8.04 3.78 -9.56
N GLN A 225 9.00 4.69 -9.38
CA GLN A 225 8.72 6.05 -8.91
C GLN A 225 8.86 7.06 -10.04
N ASP A 226 7.79 7.82 -10.27
CA ASP A 226 7.80 8.93 -11.20
C ASP A 226 8.63 10.09 -10.62
N VAL A 227 9.58 10.60 -11.40
CA VAL A 227 10.39 11.76 -11.02
C VAL A 227 9.53 12.99 -10.75
N ALA A 228 8.39 13.14 -11.45
CA ALA A 228 7.46 14.25 -11.21
C ALA A 228 6.83 14.19 -9.81
N ALA A 229 6.69 12.99 -9.22
CA ALA A 229 6.12 12.81 -7.87
C ALA A 229 7.08 13.27 -6.75
N LEU A 230 8.39 13.37 -7.03
CA LEU A 230 9.38 13.85 -6.06
C LEU A 230 9.20 15.32 -5.69
N ASN A 231 8.56 16.12 -6.56
CA ASN A 231 8.29 17.52 -6.24
C ASN A 231 7.22 17.69 -5.14
N PHE A 232 6.50 16.61 -4.77
CA PHE A 232 5.43 16.66 -3.77
C PHE A 232 5.83 16.13 -2.39
N THR A 233 6.98 15.47 -2.27
CA THR A 233 7.44 14.91 -0.99
C THR A 233 8.87 15.35 -0.70
N SER A 234 8.99 16.31 0.22
CA SER A 234 10.06 16.45 1.23
C SER A 234 11.50 16.13 0.78
N THR A 235 12.37 17.12 0.96
CA THR A 235 13.83 17.13 0.83
C THR A 235 14.61 16.10 1.68
N THR A 236 13.97 15.01 2.11
CA THR A 236 14.61 13.87 2.76
C THR A 236 14.20 12.56 2.11
N ALA A 237 14.50 12.38 0.82
CA ALA A 237 15.00 11.08 0.37
C ALA A 237 16.42 10.89 0.94
N SER A 238 16.54 10.91 2.27
CA SER A 238 17.79 10.53 2.87
C SER A 238 17.89 9.03 2.73
N ASP A 239 18.89 8.58 1.99
CA ASP A 239 19.59 7.31 2.16
C ASP A 239 20.16 7.18 3.59
N ASN A 240 19.41 7.57 4.63
CA ASN A 240 19.78 7.38 6.02
C ASN A 240 19.52 5.92 6.36
N ASN A 241 20.51 5.16 5.93
CA ASN A 241 21.00 3.85 6.31
C ASN A 241 21.20 3.70 7.84
N THR A 242 20.36 4.33 8.67
CA THR A 242 20.51 4.38 10.14
C THR A 242 19.48 3.56 10.91
N SER A 243 18.46 2.98 10.26
CA SER A 243 17.70 1.89 10.90
C SER A 243 18.36 0.55 10.57
N THR A 244 19.48 0.26 11.24
CA THR A 244 20.19 -1.02 11.17
C THR A 244 19.37 -2.20 11.72
N ASP A 245 18.18 -1.97 12.27
CA ASP A 245 17.36 -3.01 12.86
C ASP A 245 16.02 -3.17 12.14
N SER A 246 15.79 -4.37 11.58
CA SER A 246 14.47 -4.95 11.30
C SER A 246 13.68 -4.57 10.04
N LYS A 247 14.28 -4.03 8.96
CA LYS A 247 13.59 -4.02 7.66
C LYS A 247 13.48 -5.46 7.12
N ILE A 248 12.30 -6.07 7.32
CA ILE A 248 11.92 -7.41 6.83
C ILE A 248 11.76 -7.41 5.30
N ILE A 249 11.49 -6.24 4.72
CA ILE A 249 11.24 -6.02 3.30
C ILE A 249 12.45 -5.28 2.73
N GLU A 250 13.09 -5.85 1.72
CA GLU A 250 14.07 -5.13 0.92
C GLU A 250 13.30 -4.25 -0.06
N GLU A 251 13.40 -2.93 0.10
CA GLU A 251 12.76 -1.96 -0.79
C GLU A 251 13.74 -1.55 -1.89
N LYS A 252 13.30 -1.61 -3.13
CA LYS A 252 14.05 -1.13 -4.28
C LYS A 252 13.26 -0.09 -5.04
N TYR A 253 14.00 0.86 -5.61
CA TYR A 253 13.44 1.99 -6.31
C TYR A 253 14.03 2.05 -7.71
N THR A 254 13.16 2.11 -8.71
CA THR A 254 13.51 2.42 -10.09
C THR A 254 12.80 3.71 -10.48
N TRP A 255 13.56 4.68 -10.95
CA TRP A 255 13.00 5.91 -11.50
C TRP A 255 12.41 5.66 -12.88
N VAL A 256 11.22 6.22 -13.11
CA VAL A 256 10.49 6.12 -14.37
C VAL A 256 10.19 7.48 -14.96
N GLY A 257 9.96 7.53 -16.28
CA GLY A 257 9.69 8.76 -17.02
C GLY A 257 10.60 8.94 -18.22
N GLU A 258 10.60 10.14 -18.80
CA GLU A 258 11.37 10.45 -20.01
C GLU A 258 12.88 10.23 -19.81
N GLY A 259 13.49 9.40 -20.66
CA GLY A 259 14.91 9.03 -20.58
C GLY A 259 15.25 7.99 -19.49
N LEU A 260 14.27 7.55 -18.70
CA LEU A 260 14.42 6.58 -17.61
C LEU A 260 13.75 5.26 -17.98
N PHE A 261 13.58 4.36 -17.01
CA PHE A 261 12.89 3.10 -17.26
C PHE A 261 11.43 3.37 -17.65
N ASP A 262 11.01 2.80 -18.78
CA ASP A 262 9.62 2.85 -19.21
C ASP A 262 8.82 1.79 -18.44
N ASN A 263 7.96 2.23 -17.51
CA ASN A 263 7.05 1.35 -16.78
C ASN A 263 5.65 1.27 -17.40
N TYR A 264 5.48 1.72 -18.63
CA TYR A 264 4.26 1.51 -19.39
C TYR A 264 4.25 0.12 -20.03
N TRP A 265 3.11 -0.55 -19.93
CA TRP A 265 2.78 -1.76 -20.66
C TRP A 265 1.68 -1.44 -21.65
N ALA A 266 2.01 -1.55 -22.94
CA ALA A 266 1.03 -1.47 -24.00
C ALA A 266 0.01 -2.62 -23.89
N PRO A 267 -1.19 -2.49 -24.49
CA PRO A 267 -2.14 -3.59 -24.58
C PRO A 267 -1.49 -4.87 -25.11
N HIS A 268 -1.75 -6.00 -24.45
CA HIS A 268 -1.23 -7.33 -24.82
C HIS A 268 0.30 -7.49 -24.78
N GLN A 269 1.04 -6.50 -24.25
CA GLN A 269 2.49 -6.55 -24.16
C GLN A 269 2.94 -7.47 -23.02
N SER A 270 3.96 -8.29 -23.30
CA SER A 270 4.68 -9.09 -22.31
C SER A 270 6.13 -8.64 -22.21
N ARG A 271 6.65 -8.50 -20.98
CA ARG A 271 8.03 -8.10 -20.69
C ARG A 271 8.59 -8.97 -19.58
N LEU A 272 9.90 -9.25 -19.63
CA LEU A 272 10.58 -9.98 -18.57
C LEU A 272 11.24 -9.01 -17.61
N ILE A 273 10.82 -9.01 -16.36
CA ILE A 273 11.34 -8.13 -15.30
C ILE A 273 12.18 -8.95 -14.34
N VAL A 274 13.36 -8.45 -13.97
CA VAL A 274 14.25 -9.08 -13.00
C VAL A 274 14.13 -8.43 -11.62
N LEU A 275 14.05 -9.27 -10.60
CA LEU A 275 14.25 -8.93 -9.20
C LEU A 275 15.54 -9.63 -8.75
N GLN A 276 16.51 -8.90 -8.23
CA GLN A 276 17.80 -9.48 -7.88
C GLN A 276 18.43 -8.77 -6.70
N GLY A 277 19.13 -9.46 -5.81
CA GLY A 277 19.75 -8.81 -4.67
C GLY A 277 20.39 -9.79 -3.70
N ILE A 278 20.73 -9.29 -2.52
CA ILE A 278 21.26 -10.09 -1.42
C ILE A 278 20.37 -9.86 -0.22
N HIS A 279 19.73 -10.92 0.27
CA HIS A 279 18.93 -10.91 1.48
C HIS A 279 19.77 -11.43 2.65
N ASP A 280 19.89 -10.62 3.68
CA ASP A 280 20.56 -11.00 4.92
C ASP A 280 19.59 -11.79 5.81
N ILE A 281 19.88 -13.06 6.06
CA ILE A 281 18.95 -13.93 6.79
C ILE A 281 18.74 -13.48 8.23
N ARG A 282 19.64 -12.66 8.80
CA ARG A 282 19.50 -12.08 10.14
C ARG A 282 18.30 -11.15 10.24
N LYS A 283 17.92 -10.50 9.12
CA LYS A 283 16.78 -9.58 9.05
C LYS A 283 15.43 -10.28 8.98
N SER A 284 15.41 -11.61 8.75
CA SER A 284 14.17 -12.38 8.66
C SER A 284 13.66 -12.80 10.04
N PHE A 285 12.33 -12.71 10.26
CA PHE A 285 11.67 -13.27 11.44
C PHE A 285 11.89 -14.80 11.46
N GLY A 286 12.94 -15.26 12.16
CA GLY A 286 13.28 -16.67 12.30
C GLY A 286 14.54 -17.16 11.58
N GLY A 287 15.48 -16.27 11.22
CA GLY A 287 16.75 -16.43 10.46
C GLY A 287 17.40 -17.79 10.18
N VAL A 288 17.25 -18.81 11.03
CA VAL A 288 17.71 -20.19 10.72
C VAL A 288 16.79 -20.89 9.72
N LYS A 289 15.48 -20.59 9.75
CA LYS A 289 14.48 -21.33 8.98
C LYS A 289 14.48 -21.02 7.48
N ALA A 290 15.02 -19.87 7.07
CA ALA A 290 15.17 -19.51 5.66
C ALA A 290 16.07 -20.50 4.90
N LEU A 291 17.19 -20.91 5.53
CA LEU A 291 18.10 -21.89 4.93
C LEU A 291 17.47 -23.28 4.87
N ASP A 292 16.74 -23.66 5.92
CA ASP A 292 16.02 -24.94 5.94
C ASP A 292 14.87 -24.96 4.91
N ALA A 293 14.26 -23.80 4.61
CA ALA A 293 13.27 -23.67 3.56
C ALA A 293 13.90 -23.93 2.18
N LEU A 294 15.03 -23.28 1.86
CA LEU A 294 15.76 -23.54 0.60
C LEU A 294 16.26 -24.99 0.50
N ARG A 295 16.91 -25.50 1.55
CA ARG A 295 17.46 -26.86 1.61
C ARG A 295 16.41 -27.96 1.48
N SER A 296 15.14 -27.64 1.74
CA SER A 296 14.05 -28.59 1.50
C SER A 296 13.81 -28.88 0.01
N GLY A 297 14.34 -28.03 -0.88
CA GLY A 297 14.14 -28.14 -2.33
C GLY A 297 12.75 -27.72 -2.80
N SER A 298 11.84 -27.35 -1.90
CA SER A 298 10.47 -26.98 -2.23
C SER A 298 10.06 -25.71 -1.50
N ILE A 299 9.73 -24.67 -2.24
CA ILE A 299 9.31 -23.37 -1.69
C ILE A 299 8.05 -22.88 -2.38
N THR A 300 7.37 -21.94 -1.74
CA THR A 300 6.25 -21.20 -2.32
C THR A 300 6.72 -19.81 -2.71
N LEU A 301 6.43 -19.43 -3.94
CA LEU A 301 6.67 -18.12 -4.51
C LEU A 301 5.34 -17.36 -4.58
N GLN A 302 5.36 -16.10 -4.19
CA GLN A 302 4.25 -15.19 -4.33
C GLN A 302 4.74 -13.92 -4.99
N THR A 303 4.06 -13.50 -6.05
CA THR A 303 4.31 -12.22 -6.70
C THR A 303 3.00 -11.46 -6.76
N ARG A 304 3.00 -10.19 -6.35
CA ARG A 304 1.86 -9.29 -6.50
C ARG A 304 2.32 -8.07 -7.27
N LEU A 305 1.57 -7.74 -8.30
CA LEU A 305 1.73 -6.50 -9.04
C LEU A 305 0.70 -5.49 -8.58
N PHE A 306 1.10 -4.23 -8.55
CA PHE A 306 0.20 -3.11 -8.45
C PHE A 306 0.37 -2.23 -9.68
N ASN A 307 -0.73 -1.92 -10.35
CA ASN A 307 -0.73 -1.14 -11.57
C ASN A 307 -1.93 -0.19 -11.59
N HIS A 308 -1.91 0.74 -12.53
CA HIS A 308 -3.06 1.58 -12.84
C HIS A 308 -3.19 1.74 -14.35
N ALA A 309 -4.44 1.77 -14.83
CA ALA A 309 -4.68 2.06 -16.24
C ALA A 309 -4.18 3.47 -16.59
N ASN A 310 -3.52 3.59 -17.75
CA ASN A 310 -3.02 4.85 -18.26
C ASN A 310 -4.16 5.56 -19.03
N VAL A 311 -5.15 6.03 -18.27
CA VAL A 311 -6.28 6.81 -18.76
C VAL A 311 -6.32 8.15 -18.04
N THR A 312 -6.80 9.19 -18.70
CA THR A 312 -7.02 10.48 -18.05
C THR A 312 -8.12 10.34 -17.00
N VAL A 313 -7.75 10.51 -15.74
CA VAL A 313 -8.70 10.51 -14.62
C VAL A 313 -9.12 11.95 -14.36
N GLU A 314 -10.34 12.30 -14.77
CA GLU A 314 -10.94 13.60 -14.47
C GLU A 314 -11.92 13.49 -13.30
N VAL A 315 -11.96 14.52 -12.45
CA VAL A 315 -12.99 14.65 -11.43
C VAL A 315 -14.24 15.23 -12.10
N VAL A 316 -15.25 14.37 -12.35
CA VAL A 316 -16.52 14.79 -12.96
C VAL A 316 -17.60 14.75 -11.89
N ASN A 317 -18.19 15.92 -11.58
CA ASN A 317 -19.24 16.06 -10.56
C ASN A 317 -18.87 15.44 -9.21
N GLY A 318 -17.66 15.73 -8.71
CA GLY A 318 -17.16 15.21 -7.43
C GLY A 318 -16.89 13.70 -7.42
N THR A 319 -16.83 13.06 -8.59
CA THR A 319 -16.52 11.64 -8.72
C THR A 319 -15.17 11.44 -9.41
N ILE A 320 -14.33 10.57 -8.86
CA ILE A 320 -13.07 10.13 -9.45
C ILE A 320 -13.13 8.64 -9.79
N ALA A 321 -12.63 8.28 -10.96
CA ALA A 321 -12.54 6.90 -11.40
C ALA A 321 -11.26 6.25 -10.84
N ASP A 322 -11.39 5.20 -10.04
CA ASP A 322 -10.27 4.39 -9.58
C ASP A 322 -9.84 3.42 -10.69
N THR A 323 -8.61 3.58 -11.17
CA THR A 323 -8.06 2.78 -12.28
C THR A 323 -7.05 1.75 -11.79
N TRP A 324 -6.92 1.57 -10.47
CA TRP A 324 -5.92 0.73 -9.86
C TRP A 324 -6.35 -0.73 -9.90
N SER A 325 -5.38 -1.61 -10.07
CA SER A 325 -5.62 -3.05 -10.04
C SER A 325 -4.44 -3.82 -9.48
N TYR A 326 -4.70 -5.08 -9.12
CA TYR A 326 -3.69 -6.00 -8.64
C TYR A 326 -3.71 -7.28 -9.46
N ALA A 327 -2.52 -7.82 -9.74
CA ALA A 327 -2.35 -9.18 -10.21
C ALA A 327 -1.60 -9.95 -9.15
N THR A 328 -1.91 -11.23 -8.95
CA THR A 328 -1.18 -12.06 -7.99
C THR A 328 -0.97 -13.46 -8.54
N GLU A 329 0.25 -13.95 -8.41
CA GLU A 329 0.61 -15.35 -8.58
C GLU A 329 1.03 -15.91 -7.24
N LEU A 330 0.53 -17.11 -6.92
CA LEU A 330 0.96 -17.91 -5.78
C LEU A 330 1.23 -19.33 -6.27
N LYS A 331 2.48 -19.78 -6.16
CA LYS A 331 2.91 -21.04 -6.76
C LYS A 331 3.93 -21.75 -5.90
N GLN A 332 3.71 -23.04 -5.64
CA GLN A 332 4.74 -23.92 -5.09
C GLN A 332 5.65 -24.41 -6.22
N VAL A 333 6.96 -24.35 -6.01
CA VAL A 333 7.96 -24.77 -7.00
C VAL A 333 8.95 -25.75 -6.39
N GLN A 334 9.44 -26.67 -7.22
CA GLN A 334 10.56 -27.54 -6.91
C GLN A 334 11.84 -26.90 -7.45
N LEU A 335 12.87 -26.82 -6.61
CA LEU A 335 14.16 -26.26 -6.92
C LEU A 335 15.16 -27.38 -7.22
N THR A 336 15.88 -27.24 -8.32
CA THR A 336 17.05 -28.07 -8.63
C THR A 336 18.24 -27.56 -7.84
N GLN A 337 18.77 -28.38 -6.94
CA GLN A 337 19.94 -28.02 -6.15
C GLN A 337 21.25 -28.30 -6.91
N ASN A 338 22.16 -27.34 -6.90
CA ASN A 338 23.55 -27.47 -7.37
C ASN A 338 24.49 -26.82 -6.35
N GLY A 339 24.99 -27.62 -5.40
CA GLY A 339 25.74 -27.10 -4.25
C GLY A 339 24.89 -26.20 -3.36
N ASP A 340 25.33 -24.96 -3.18
CA ASP A 340 24.64 -23.92 -2.41
C ASP A 340 23.68 -23.07 -3.28
N SER A 341 23.48 -23.42 -4.55
CA SER A 341 22.54 -22.78 -5.48
C SER A 341 21.29 -23.63 -5.69
N TYR A 342 20.13 -22.98 -5.74
CA TYR A 342 18.81 -23.57 -5.87
C TYR A 342 18.07 -22.91 -7.02
N LEU A 343 17.78 -23.68 -8.06
CA LEU A 343 17.30 -23.17 -9.35
C LEU A 343 15.90 -23.66 -9.68
N TYR A 344 15.02 -22.74 -10.02
CA TYR A 344 13.80 -22.99 -10.78
C TYR A 344 13.92 -22.29 -12.13
N ASN A 345 13.74 -23.04 -13.22
CA ASN A 345 13.88 -22.52 -14.58
C ASN A 345 12.85 -23.19 -15.48
N THR A 346 11.98 -22.38 -16.09
CA THR A 346 11.01 -22.84 -17.10
C THR A 346 11.16 -22.15 -18.45
N ILE A 347 12.19 -21.30 -18.62
CA ILE A 347 12.27 -20.40 -19.77
C ILE A 347 13.62 -20.43 -20.51
N LEU A 348 14.74 -20.61 -19.80
CA LEU A 348 16.06 -20.66 -20.44
C LEU A 348 16.39 -22.08 -20.91
N GLY A 349 16.76 -22.20 -22.18
CA GLY A 349 17.47 -23.36 -22.71
C GLY A 349 18.91 -23.46 -22.21
N GLU A 350 19.56 -24.61 -22.45
CA GLU A 350 20.92 -24.90 -21.97
C GLU A 350 21.97 -23.89 -22.47
N ASN A 351 21.80 -23.37 -23.69
CA ASN A 351 22.71 -22.42 -24.33
C ASN A 351 22.26 -20.97 -24.20
N GLN A 352 21.26 -20.67 -23.36
CA GLN A 352 20.72 -19.33 -23.22
C GLN A 352 21.17 -18.65 -21.92
N PHE A 353 21.11 -17.32 -21.90
CA PHE A 353 21.32 -16.51 -20.70
C PHE A 353 20.53 -15.20 -20.76
N PHE A 354 20.34 -14.58 -19.61
CA PHE A 354 19.72 -13.26 -19.52
C PHE A 354 20.74 -12.15 -19.74
N ILE A 355 20.34 -11.12 -20.49
CA ILE A 355 21.02 -9.83 -20.54
C ILE A 355 20.05 -8.78 -20.02
N THR A 356 20.47 -8.08 -18.97
CA THR A 356 19.69 -6.99 -18.41
C THR A 356 19.83 -5.73 -19.25
N ASP A 357 18.77 -4.92 -19.28
CA ASP A 357 18.80 -3.57 -19.82
C ASP A 357 19.76 -2.65 -19.03
N GLN A 358 19.89 -1.41 -19.50
CA GLN A 358 20.75 -0.41 -18.84
C GLN A 358 20.21 0.05 -17.48
N TYR A 359 18.95 -0.22 -17.16
CA TYR A 359 18.29 0.20 -15.92
C TYR A 359 18.37 -0.88 -14.83
N GLY A 360 18.77 -2.10 -15.17
CA GLY A 360 18.82 -3.21 -14.23
C GLY A 360 17.47 -3.91 -13.99
N VAL A 361 16.47 -3.68 -14.87
CA VAL A 361 15.06 -4.04 -14.61
C VAL A 361 14.50 -5.01 -15.64
N GLU A 362 14.62 -4.71 -16.94
CA GLU A 362 14.16 -5.62 -17.98
C GLU A 362 15.27 -6.58 -18.40
N VAL A 363 14.91 -7.83 -18.71
CA VAL A 363 15.88 -8.83 -19.19
C VAL A 363 15.48 -9.42 -20.54
N PHE A 364 16.49 -9.74 -21.34
CA PHE A 364 16.34 -10.35 -22.66
C PHE A 364 17.09 -11.68 -22.69
N ILE A 365 16.52 -12.67 -23.36
CA ILE A 365 17.15 -13.98 -23.54
C ILE A 365 18.08 -13.91 -24.76
N LYS A 366 19.34 -14.33 -24.60
CA LYS A 366 20.31 -14.47 -25.71
C LYS A 366 20.96 -15.84 -25.71
N GLU A 367 21.36 -16.30 -26.90
CA GLU A 367 22.17 -17.49 -27.09
C GLU A 367 23.63 -17.21 -26.74
N ARG A 368 24.31 -18.22 -26.18
CA ARG A 368 25.76 -18.26 -26.02
C ARG A 368 26.36 -18.55 -27.39
N SER A 369 27.16 -17.61 -27.90
CA SER A 369 27.90 -17.74 -29.15
C SER A 369 29.03 -18.76 -29.08
#